data_AF-A0A2N2IYS8-F1
#
_entry.id   AF-A0A2N2IYS8-F1
#
_cell.length_a   1.000
_cell.length_b   1.000
_cell.length_c   1.000
_cell.angle_alpha   90.00
_cell.angle_beta   90.00
_cell.angle_gamma   90.00
#
_symmetry.space_group_name_H-M   'P 1'
#
loop_
_entity.id
_entity.type
_entity.pdbx_description
1 polymer ?
#
loop_
_entity_poly.entity_id
_entity_poly.type
_entity_poly.pdbx_seq_one_letter_code
_entity_poly.pdbx_strand_id
1 'polypeptide(L)'
;NKFEFRMVGSSQSIAGPNVALNTIAAEALDEIATRLEKAKDVNKEILAILKEVMTKHGRIIFNGNNYSAEWAKEAEKRGLPNTRNTVDALKAFVTPKAIKLFGKYNVLSKDELHSRYDIYVEQYAKHINIEALTAIHMTKRQFIPAAIQFVAELGASLAAAGKYGSVQKGLLEEVGKHLESAGKKVAKLEDETKKAQGISDVAKQGAAYRDKVFPAMVDLRGDIDALEAIMPADLWPVPTYSDLLFNL
;
A
#
# COMPACT_ATOMS: atom_id res chain seq x y z
N ASN A 1 -22.91 -21.79 -6.16
CA ASN A 1 -22.39 -22.76 -5.17
C ASN A 1 -20.90 -22.55 -4.85
N LYS A 2 -20.42 -21.32 -4.60
CA LYS A 2 -19.02 -21.07 -4.24
C LYS A 2 -18.87 -19.79 -3.42
N PHE A 3 -17.83 -19.71 -2.60
CA PHE A 3 -17.38 -18.47 -1.97
C PHE A 3 -16.21 -17.89 -2.77
N GLU A 4 -16.15 -16.57 -2.91
CA GLU A 4 -15.09 -15.88 -3.65
C GLU A 4 -14.36 -14.90 -2.74
N PHE A 5 -13.07 -15.14 -2.52
CA PHE A 5 -12.22 -14.29 -1.69
C PHE A 5 -11.40 -13.33 -2.57
N ARG A 6 -11.86 -12.08 -2.67
CA ARG A 6 -11.32 -11.07 -3.61
C ARG A 6 -10.17 -10.22 -3.08
N MET A 7 -9.71 -10.48 -1.85
CA MET A 7 -8.68 -9.63 -1.20
C MET A 7 -7.24 -9.98 -1.62
N VAL A 8 -7.04 -11.03 -2.43
CA VAL A 8 -5.71 -11.49 -2.85
C VAL A 8 -5.18 -10.56 -3.94
N GLY A 9 -3.96 -10.03 -3.76
CA GLY A 9 -3.30 -9.21 -4.76
C GLY A 9 -2.90 -10.01 -6.01
N SER A 10 -2.92 -9.39 -7.18
CA SER A 10 -2.65 -10.07 -8.47
C SER A 10 -1.27 -10.71 -8.59
N SER A 11 -0.26 -10.15 -7.91
CA SER A 11 1.10 -10.69 -7.85
C SER A 11 1.37 -11.61 -6.66
N GLN A 12 0.39 -11.80 -5.76
CA GLN A 12 0.58 -12.60 -4.56
C GLN A 12 0.37 -14.09 -4.83
N SER A 13 1.12 -14.92 -4.12
CA SER A 13 0.83 -16.36 -4.07
C SER A 13 -0.49 -16.61 -3.36
N ILE A 14 -1.37 -17.40 -3.99
CA ILE A 14 -2.64 -17.85 -3.39
C ILE A 14 -2.44 -18.79 -2.19
N ALA A 15 -1.24 -19.34 -2.02
CA ALA A 15 -0.95 -20.30 -0.95
C ALA A 15 -1.16 -19.70 0.45
N GLY A 16 -0.69 -18.47 0.68
CA GLY A 16 -0.82 -17.80 1.99
C GLY A 16 -2.27 -17.62 2.43
N PRO A 17 -3.12 -16.97 1.60
CA PRO A 17 -4.55 -16.87 1.85
C PRO A 17 -5.22 -18.24 2.03
N ASN A 18 -4.88 -19.25 1.22
CA ASN A 18 -5.45 -20.59 1.34
C ASN A 18 -5.07 -21.27 2.66
N VAL A 19 -3.84 -21.12 3.14
CA VAL A 19 -3.42 -21.61 4.46
C VAL A 19 -4.30 -21.00 5.56
N ALA A 20 -4.49 -19.67 5.52
CA ALA A 20 -5.33 -19.00 6.51
C ALA A 20 -6.81 -19.42 6.41
N LEU A 21 -7.40 -19.37 5.21
CA LEU A 21 -8.81 -19.70 4.96
C LEU A 21 -9.15 -21.15 5.31
N ASN A 22 -8.30 -22.10 4.92
CA ASN A 22 -8.53 -23.51 5.23
C ASN A 22 -8.37 -23.79 6.73
N THR A 23 -7.43 -23.12 7.41
CA THR A 23 -7.25 -23.30 8.86
C THR A 23 -8.44 -22.74 9.66
N ILE A 24 -8.95 -21.55 9.31
CA ILE A 24 -10.15 -21.01 9.99
C ILE A 24 -11.41 -21.82 9.70
N ALA A 25 -11.52 -22.39 8.49
CA ALA A 25 -12.64 -23.27 8.14
C ALA A 25 -12.55 -24.59 8.92
N ALA A 26 -11.35 -25.16 9.05
CA ALA A 26 -11.12 -26.33 9.89
C ALA A 26 -11.48 -26.05 11.36
N GLU A 27 -11.15 -24.86 11.88
CA GLU A 27 -11.54 -24.47 13.25
C GLU A 27 -13.05 -24.41 13.44
N ALA A 28 -13.75 -23.75 12.53
CA ALA A 28 -15.21 -23.66 12.59
C ALA A 28 -15.87 -25.05 12.50
N LEU A 29 -15.36 -25.93 11.63
CA LEU A 29 -15.90 -27.29 11.47
C LEU A 29 -15.60 -28.17 12.70
N ASP A 30 -14.42 -28.06 13.28
CA ASP A 30 -14.04 -28.78 14.51
C ASP A 30 -14.91 -28.36 15.70
N GLU A 31 -15.16 -27.05 15.88
CA GLU A 31 -16.07 -26.56 16.93
C GLU A 31 -17.49 -27.09 16.77
N ILE A 32 -17.99 -27.15 15.53
CA ILE A 32 -19.33 -27.68 15.22
C ILE A 32 -19.36 -29.20 15.46
N ALA A 33 -18.40 -29.94 14.91
CA ALA A 33 -18.33 -31.40 15.03
C ALA A 33 -18.24 -31.84 16.50
N THR A 34 -17.33 -31.21 17.27
CA THR A 34 -17.14 -31.49 18.71
C THR A 34 -18.44 -31.32 19.51
N ARG A 35 -19.28 -30.35 19.15
CA ARG A 35 -20.58 -30.13 19.82
C ARG A 35 -21.60 -31.19 19.43
N LEU A 36 -21.70 -31.49 18.14
CA LEU A 36 -22.65 -32.48 17.63
C LEU A 36 -22.35 -33.89 18.13
N GLU A 37 -21.08 -34.27 18.24
CA GLU A 37 -20.65 -35.57 18.79
C GLU A 37 -21.06 -35.76 20.26
N LYS A 38 -21.18 -34.67 21.02
CA LYS A 38 -21.58 -34.68 22.43
C LYS A 38 -23.09 -34.49 22.62
N ALA A 39 -23.84 -34.26 21.54
CA ALA A 39 -25.25 -33.93 21.61
C ALA A 39 -26.12 -35.18 21.86
N LYS A 40 -27.02 -35.10 22.84
CA LYS A 40 -28.05 -36.13 23.06
C LYS A 40 -29.17 -36.08 22.01
N ASP A 41 -29.47 -34.87 21.53
CA ASP A 41 -30.42 -34.60 20.45
C ASP A 41 -29.72 -33.73 19.41
N VAL A 42 -29.29 -34.36 18.32
CA VAL A 42 -28.50 -33.74 17.26
C VAL A 42 -29.31 -32.65 16.54
N ASN A 43 -30.60 -32.88 16.27
CA ASN A 43 -31.42 -31.90 15.54
C ASN A 43 -31.61 -30.62 16.35
N LYS A 44 -31.83 -30.76 17.66
CA LYS A 44 -31.93 -29.62 18.58
C LYS A 44 -30.61 -28.86 18.66
N GLU A 45 -29.47 -29.56 18.72
CA GLU A 45 -28.15 -28.94 18.79
C GLU A 45 -27.81 -28.19 17.49
N ILE A 46 -28.15 -28.73 16.31
CA ILE A 46 -27.98 -28.04 15.02
C ILE A 46 -28.70 -26.68 15.04
N LEU A 47 -29.97 -26.65 15.48
CA LEU A 47 -30.73 -25.40 15.55
C LEU A 47 -30.11 -24.41 16.57
N ALA A 48 -29.53 -24.90 17.66
CA ALA A 48 -28.84 -24.06 18.63
C ALA A 48 -27.55 -23.46 18.04
N ILE A 49 -26.73 -24.27 17.37
CA ILE A 49 -25.51 -23.83 16.67
C ILE A 49 -25.84 -22.76 15.63
N LEU A 50 -26.84 -22.98 14.78
CA LEU A 50 -27.22 -22.03 13.74
C LEU A 50 -27.63 -20.67 14.31
N LYS A 51 -28.45 -20.66 15.37
CA LYS A 51 -28.85 -19.43 16.07
C LYS A 51 -27.63 -18.71 16.64
N GLU A 52 -26.76 -19.45 17.34
CA GLU A 52 -25.57 -18.90 17.97
C GLU A 52 -24.58 -18.31 16.96
N VAL A 53 -24.31 -19.02 15.86
CA VAL A 53 -23.44 -18.54 14.78
C VAL A 53 -23.97 -17.25 14.18
N MET A 54 -25.27 -17.18 13.88
CA MET A 54 -25.87 -15.96 13.36
C MET A 54 -25.84 -14.80 14.37
N THR A 55 -26.06 -15.07 15.66
CA THR A 55 -25.96 -14.04 16.71
C THR A 55 -24.52 -13.52 16.87
N LYS A 56 -23.52 -14.40 16.86
CA LYS A 56 -22.11 -14.02 17.07
C LYS A 56 -21.45 -13.40 15.84
N HIS A 57 -21.78 -13.91 14.65
CA HIS A 57 -21.07 -13.59 13.41
C HIS A 57 -21.93 -12.81 12.40
N GLY A 58 -23.24 -12.66 12.60
CA GLY A 58 -24.10 -11.88 11.68
C GLY A 58 -23.60 -10.46 11.41
N ARG A 59 -22.84 -9.86 12.35
CA ARG A 59 -22.21 -8.54 12.20
C ARG A 59 -21.26 -8.40 10.99
N ILE A 60 -20.67 -9.50 10.51
CA ILE A 60 -19.76 -9.48 9.35
C ILE A 60 -20.49 -9.50 8.00
N ILE A 61 -21.81 -9.75 7.99
CA ILE A 61 -22.60 -9.81 6.76
C ILE A 61 -23.02 -8.39 6.37
N PHE A 62 -22.67 -8.00 5.14
CA PHE A 62 -23.02 -6.71 4.57
C PHE A 62 -23.29 -6.85 3.07
N ASN A 63 -24.42 -6.31 2.62
CA ASN A 63 -24.90 -6.41 1.23
C ASN A 63 -24.97 -5.03 0.54
N GLY A 64 -24.39 -4.00 1.14
CA GLY A 64 -24.42 -2.63 0.62
C GLY A 64 -23.14 -2.23 -0.14
N ASN A 65 -23.01 -0.94 -0.41
CA ASN A 65 -21.82 -0.37 -1.02
C ASN A 65 -20.66 -0.37 -0.02
N ASN A 66 -19.67 -1.24 -0.24
CA ASN A 66 -18.50 -1.40 0.63
C ASN A 66 -17.38 -0.37 0.36
N TYR A 67 -17.54 0.53 -0.61
CA TYR A 67 -16.59 1.62 -0.91
C TYR A 67 -16.98 2.95 -0.26
N SER A 68 -18.17 3.04 0.33
CA SER A 68 -18.70 4.30 0.83
C SER A 68 -18.08 4.69 2.18
N ALA A 69 -18.02 5.99 2.46
CA ALA A 69 -17.52 6.50 3.75
C ALA A 69 -18.43 6.11 4.92
N GLU A 70 -19.72 5.91 4.65
CA GLU A 70 -20.72 5.42 5.60
C GLU A 70 -20.38 3.99 6.05
N TRP A 71 -19.99 3.11 5.11
CA TRP A 71 -19.59 1.75 5.45
C TRP A 71 -18.37 1.72 6.37
N ALA A 72 -17.38 2.59 6.15
CA ALA A 72 -16.22 2.64 7.04
C ALA A 72 -16.61 2.95 8.51
N LYS A 73 -17.53 3.91 8.71
CA LYS A 73 -18.07 4.26 10.05
C LYS A 73 -18.93 3.13 10.62
N GLU A 74 -19.72 2.48 9.79
CA GLU A 74 -20.57 1.37 10.21
C GLU A 74 -19.75 0.13 10.60
N ALA A 75 -18.73 -0.22 9.81
CA ALA A 75 -17.82 -1.31 10.07
C ALA A 75 -17.10 -1.13 11.41
N GLU A 76 -16.67 0.10 11.72
CA GLU A 76 -16.08 0.46 13.01
C GLU A 76 -17.08 0.26 14.17
N LYS A 77 -18.33 0.75 14.02
CA LYS A 77 -19.40 0.50 15.01
C LYS A 77 -19.69 -0.99 15.23
N ARG A 78 -19.57 -1.80 14.17
CA ARG A 78 -19.71 -3.25 14.21
C ARG A 78 -18.47 -3.96 14.78
N GLY A 79 -17.40 -3.22 15.09
CA GLY A 79 -16.12 -3.75 15.58
C GLY A 79 -15.37 -4.57 14.54
N LEU A 80 -15.49 -4.22 13.26
CA LEU A 80 -14.77 -4.83 12.15
C LEU A 80 -13.43 -4.11 11.94
N PRO A 81 -12.30 -4.83 11.88
CA PRO A 81 -11.00 -4.21 11.71
C PRO A 81 -10.88 -3.56 10.32
N ASN A 82 -10.30 -2.37 10.26
CA ASN A 82 -9.98 -1.67 9.02
C ASN A 82 -8.50 -1.22 9.05
N THR A 83 -7.60 -2.13 8.70
CA THR A 83 -6.16 -1.86 8.68
C THR A 83 -5.74 -1.36 7.30
N ARG A 84 -5.29 -0.11 7.23
CA ARG A 84 -5.06 0.60 5.95
C ARG A 84 -3.62 0.56 5.43
N ASN A 85 -2.71 -0.06 6.17
CA ASN A 85 -1.30 -0.14 5.77
C ASN A 85 -0.72 -1.53 6.03
N THR A 86 0.23 -1.91 5.17
CA THR A 86 0.86 -3.23 5.18
C THR A 86 1.57 -3.53 6.50
N VAL A 87 2.34 -2.58 7.04
CA VAL A 87 3.13 -2.79 8.26
C VAL A 87 2.23 -3.14 9.45
N ASP A 88 1.10 -2.45 9.61
CA ASP A 88 0.14 -2.77 10.67
C ASP A 88 -0.66 -4.04 10.37
N ALA A 89 -0.99 -4.31 9.10
CA ALA A 89 -1.71 -5.53 8.72
C ALA A 89 -0.88 -6.79 9.00
N LEU A 90 0.43 -6.73 8.77
CA LEU A 90 1.35 -7.85 9.03
C LEU A 90 1.41 -8.24 10.51
N LYS A 91 1.12 -7.33 11.44
CA LYS A 91 1.05 -7.65 12.89
C LYS A 91 0.00 -8.74 13.20
N ALA A 92 -0.95 -8.99 12.30
CA ALA A 92 -1.92 -10.07 12.44
C ALA A 92 -1.26 -11.45 12.63
N PHE A 93 -0.08 -11.69 12.03
CA PHE A 93 0.67 -12.95 12.15
C PHE A 93 1.11 -13.26 13.58
N VAL A 94 1.46 -12.23 14.35
CA VAL A 94 2.05 -12.38 15.70
C VAL A 94 1.03 -12.15 16.82
N THR A 95 -0.26 -12.15 16.50
CA THR A 95 -1.31 -12.04 17.52
C THR A 95 -1.47 -13.34 18.30
N PRO A 96 -1.86 -13.28 19.59
CA PRO A 96 -2.17 -14.47 20.37
C PRO A 96 -3.24 -15.35 19.72
N LYS A 97 -4.22 -14.72 19.03
CA LYS A 97 -5.27 -15.42 18.28
C LYS A 97 -4.69 -16.22 17.11
N ALA A 98 -3.80 -15.63 16.31
CA ALA A 98 -3.16 -16.34 15.21
C ALA A 98 -2.29 -17.50 15.70
N ILE A 99 -1.45 -17.25 16.71
CA ILE A 99 -0.58 -18.29 17.30
C ILE A 99 -1.41 -19.46 17.84
N LYS A 100 -2.52 -19.18 18.53
CA LYS A 100 -3.43 -20.23 19.03
C LYS A 100 -4.08 -21.01 17.90
N LEU A 101 -4.62 -20.33 16.89
CA LEU A 101 -5.30 -20.95 15.75
C LEU A 101 -4.35 -21.89 15.00
N PHE A 102 -3.22 -21.38 14.52
CA PHE A 102 -2.30 -22.18 13.70
C PHE A 102 -1.60 -23.27 14.51
N GLY A 103 -1.27 -23.00 15.78
CA GLY A 103 -0.68 -23.97 16.68
C GLY A 103 -1.63 -25.13 17.01
N LYS A 104 -2.92 -24.88 17.22
CA LYS A 104 -3.94 -25.91 17.50
C LYS A 104 -3.96 -27.00 16.43
N TYR A 105 -3.80 -26.63 15.16
CA TYR A 105 -3.87 -27.54 14.01
C TYR A 105 -2.50 -27.96 13.48
N ASN A 106 -1.40 -27.63 14.16
CA ASN A 106 -0.03 -27.89 13.71
C ASN A 106 0.25 -27.38 12.28
N VAL A 107 -0.37 -26.27 11.89
CA VAL A 107 -0.21 -25.68 10.56
C VAL A 107 1.02 -24.76 10.52
N LEU A 108 1.17 -23.92 11.55
CA LEU A 108 2.36 -23.08 11.77
C LEU A 108 2.61 -22.97 13.27
N SER A 109 3.86 -23.10 13.65
CA SER A 109 4.37 -22.81 14.99
C SER A 109 4.45 -21.30 15.25
N LYS A 110 4.63 -20.94 16.53
CA LYS A 110 4.86 -19.55 16.94
C LYS A 110 6.07 -18.94 16.23
N ASP A 111 7.18 -19.68 16.16
CA ASP A 111 8.42 -19.17 15.59
C ASP A 111 8.31 -19.00 14.06
N GLU A 112 7.56 -19.88 13.39
CA GLU A 112 7.27 -19.72 11.95
C GLU A 112 6.38 -18.49 11.68
N LEU A 113 5.39 -18.21 12.53
CA LEU A 113 4.56 -17.01 12.42
C LEU A 113 5.36 -15.72 12.61
N HIS A 114 6.24 -15.68 13.62
CA HIS A 114 7.15 -14.56 13.84
C HIS A 114 8.12 -14.40 12.67
N SER A 115 8.73 -15.49 12.19
CA SER A 115 9.64 -15.47 11.04
C SER A 115 8.95 -14.92 9.79
N ARG A 116 7.70 -15.33 9.53
CA ARG A 116 6.91 -14.80 8.40
C ARG A 116 6.61 -13.32 8.55
N TYR A 117 6.26 -12.86 9.76
CA TYR A 117 6.06 -11.44 10.04
C TYR A 117 7.32 -10.64 9.71
N ASP A 118 8.47 -11.05 10.23
CA ASP A 118 9.73 -10.35 10.01
C ASP A 118 10.10 -10.32 8.51
N ILE A 119 10.04 -11.46 7.83
CA ILE A 119 10.33 -11.56 6.39
C ILE A 119 9.41 -10.65 5.57
N TYR A 120 8.11 -10.62 5.85
CA TYR A 120 7.17 -9.79 5.08
C TYR A 120 7.32 -8.30 5.36
N VAL A 121 7.65 -7.91 6.59
CA VAL A 121 7.96 -6.50 6.91
C VAL A 121 9.27 -6.07 6.23
N GLU A 122 10.27 -6.94 6.22
CA GLU A 122 11.53 -6.71 5.52
C GLU A 122 11.33 -6.60 4.00
N GLN A 123 10.52 -7.49 3.40
CA GLN A 123 10.16 -7.41 1.97
C GLN A 123 9.46 -6.09 1.64
N TYR A 124 8.51 -5.66 2.47
CA TYR A 124 7.87 -4.35 2.32
C TYR A 124 8.91 -3.23 2.35
N ALA A 125 9.78 -3.20 3.36
CA ALA A 125 10.83 -2.19 3.48
C ALA A 125 11.76 -2.17 2.26
N LYS A 126 12.16 -3.34 1.76
CA LYS A 126 13.01 -3.47 0.56
C LYS A 126 12.31 -2.97 -0.71
N HIS A 127 11.03 -3.28 -0.91
CA HIS A 127 10.28 -2.78 -2.07
C HIS A 127 10.20 -1.25 -2.07
N ILE A 128 9.80 -0.64 -0.94
CA ILE A 128 9.74 0.83 -0.84
C ILE A 128 11.13 1.46 -0.99
N ASN A 129 12.19 0.80 -0.49
CA ASN A 129 13.56 1.26 -0.71
C ASN A 129 13.94 1.29 -2.20
N ILE A 130 13.63 0.22 -2.94
CA ILE A 130 13.91 0.15 -4.38
C ILE A 130 13.14 1.25 -5.12
N GLU A 131 11.86 1.43 -4.83
CA GLU A 131 11.03 2.49 -5.41
C GLU A 131 11.60 3.88 -5.12
N ALA A 132 12.01 4.14 -3.88
CA ALA A 132 12.60 5.42 -3.48
C ALA A 132 13.93 5.68 -4.20
N LEU A 133 14.81 4.69 -4.28
CA LEU A 133 16.09 4.81 -5.00
C LEU A 133 15.88 5.05 -6.49
N THR A 134 14.90 4.37 -7.11
CA THR A 134 14.53 4.60 -8.50
C THR A 134 13.98 6.01 -8.70
N ALA A 135 13.09 6.48 -7.83
CA ALA A 135 12.55 7.84 -7.89
C ALA A 135 13.67 8.89 -7.78
N ILE A 136 14.58 8.73 -6.80
CA ILE A 136 15.77 9.59 -6.65
C ILE A 136 16.60 9.61 -7.93
N HIS A 137 16.89 8.42 -8.47
CA HIS A 137 17.70 8.28 -9.67
C HIS A 137 17.05 8.97 -10.87
N MET A 138 15.78 8.70 -11.16
CA MET A 138 15.03 9.30 -12.25
C MET A 138 14.94 10.82 -12.10
N THR A 139 14.61 11.32 -10.91
CA THR A 139 14.56 12.77 -10.65
C THR A 139 15.88 13.45 -10.92
N LYS A 140 16.99 12.92 -10.40
CA LYS A 140 18.31 13.58 -10.53
C LYS A 140 18.91 13.46 -11.92
N ARG A 141 18.64 12.36 -12.63
CA ARG A 141 19.31 12.04 -13.91
C ARG A 141 18.46 12.32 -15.14
N GLN A 142 17.14 12.44 -14.99
CA GLN A 142 16.22 12.60 -16.12
C GLN A 142 15.38 13.87 -15.95
N PHE A 143 14.54 13.94 -14.90
CA PHE A 143 13.56 15.01 -14.77
C PHE A 143 14.17 16.40 -14.50
N ILE A 144 15.05 16.52 -13.51
CA ILE A 144 15.71 17.81 -13.20
C ILE A 144 16.52 18.33 -14.39
N PRO A 145 17.37 17.53 -15.05
CA PRO A 145 18.08 17.97 -16.25
C PRO A 145 17.15 18.45 -17.38
N ALA A 146 16.07 17.71 -17.66
CA ALA A 146 15.10 18.10 -18.69
C ALA A 146 14.42 19.44 -18.36
N ALA A 147 14.02 19.64 -17.10
CA ALA A 147 13.43 20.89 -16.66
C ALA A 147 14.42 22.06 -16.72
N ILE A 148 15.70 21.84 -16.39
CA ILE A 148 16.77 22.86 -16.54
C ILE A 148 16.95 23.25 -18.00
N GLN A 149 16.94 22.28 -18.92
CA GLN A 149 17.02 22.55 -20.36
C GLN A 149 15.84 23.43 -20.80
N PHE A 150 14.62 23.07 -20.40
CA PHE A 150 13.43 23.86 -20.74
C PHE A 150 13.47 25.28 -20.15
N VAL A 151 13.95 25.45 -18.92
CA VAL A 151 14.17 26.78 -18.32
C VAL A 151 15.16 27.61 -19.14
N ALA A 152 16.23 27.02 -19.67
CA ALA A 152 17.17 27.72 -20.54
C ALA A 152 16.52 28.18 -21.85
N GLU A 153 15.70 27.33 -22.47
CA GLU A 153 14.94 27.66 -23.69
C GLU A 153 13.91 28.77 -23.43
N LEU A 154 13.19 28.71 -22.31
CA LEU A 154 12.27 29.77 -21.89
C LEU A 154 12.99 31.10 -21.61
N GLY A 155 14.17 31.05 -20.99
CA GLY A 155 15.00 32.22 -20.74
C GLY A 155 15.45 32.91 -22.04
N ALA A 156 15.89 32.13 -23.03
CA ALA A 156 16.23 32.64 -24.35
C ALA A 156 15.00 33.23 -25.07
N SER A 157 13.86 32.54 -25.01
CA SER A 157 12.59 33.00 -25.59
C SER A 157 12.10 34.30 -24.95
N LEU A 158 12.20 34.43 -23.62
CA LEU A 158 11.86 35.64 -22.89
C LEU A 158 12.75 36.83 -23.30
N ALA A 159 14.07 36.60 -23.40
CA ALA A 159 15.00 37.63 -23.85
C ALA A 159 14.68 38.12 -25.27
N ALA A 160 14.32 37.21 -26.18
CA ALA A 160 13.90 37.55 -27.54
C ALA A 160 12.56 38.29 -27.60
N ALA A 161 11.60 37.93 -26.73
CA ALA A 161 10.27 38.55 -26.70
C ALA A 161 10.27 39.98 -26.12
N GLY A 162 11.28 40.33 -25.31
CA GLY A 162 11.39 41.64 -24.67
C GLY A 162 10.14 42.00 -23.84
N LYS A 163 9.53 43.16 -24.12
CA LYS A 163 8.34 43.63 -23.38
C LYS A 163 7.08 42.78 -23.57
N TYR A 164 7.06 41.87 -24.56
CA TYR A 164 5.91 41.02 -24.88
C TYR A 164 6.00 39.61 -24.27
N GLY A 165 7.01 39.33 -23.42
CA GLY A 165 7.28 38.00 -22.88
C GLY A 165 6.50 37.59 -21.64
N SER A 166 5.26 38.07 -21.43
CA SER A 166 4.51 37.80 -20.20
C SER A 166 4.21 36.30 -19.99
N VAL A 167 3.92 35.57 -21.08
CA VAL A 167 3.64 34.13 -21.04
C VAL A 167 4.90 33.35 -20.68
N GLN A 168 6.02 33.64 -21.35
CA GLN A 168 7.32 32.99 -21.09
C GLN A 168 7.75 33.21 -19.64
N LYS A 169 7.58 34.43 -19.14
CA LYS A 169 7.90 34.75 -17.74
C LYS A 169 7.06 33.92 -16.76
N GLY A 170 5.74 33.85 -16.96
CA GLY A 170 4.86 33.07 -16.10
C GLY A 170 5.23 31.59 -16.08
N LEU A 171 5.50 31.01 -17.26
CA LEU A 171 5.88 29.60 -17.37
C LEU A 171 7.25 29.32 -16.76
N LEU A 172 8.22 30.23 -16.93
CA LEU A 172 9.54 30.12 -16.31
C LEU A 172 9.44 30.14 -14.78
N GLU A 173 8.61 31.03 -14.22
CA GLU A 173 8.35 31.09 -12.77
C GLU A 173 7.72 29.80 -12.25
N GLU A 174 6.77 29.23 -12.98
CA GLU A 174 6.08 27.99 -12.61
C GLU A 174 7.02 26.78 -12.64
N VAL A 175 7.74 26.56 -13.76
CA VAL A 175 8.74 25.49 -13.89
C VAL A 175 9.84 25.66 -12.84
N GLY A 176 10.34 26.89 -12.64
CA GLY A 176 11.38 27.21 -11.67
C GLY A 176 10.96 26.87 -10.23
N LYS A 177 9.71 27.16 -9.86
CA LYS A 177 9.15 26.82 -8.54
C LYS A 177 9.13 25.31 -8.32
N HIS A 178 8.62 24.54 -9.28
CA HIS A 178 8.59 23.08 -9.16
C HIS A 178 9.99 22.46 -9.18
N LEU A 179 10.91 23.02 -9.98
CA LEU A 179 12.31 22.59 -10.02
C LEU A 179 13.01 22.80 -8.67
N GLU A 180 12.85 23.98 -8.07
CA GLU A 180 13.40 24.28 -6.74
C GLU A 180 12.82 23.35 -5.67
N SER A 181 11.50 23.15 -5.69
CA SER A 181 10.79 22.26 -4.77
C SER A 181 11.25 20.81 -4.92
N ALA A 182 11.30 20.30 -6.16
CA ALA A 182 11.76 18.95 -6.47
C ALA A 182 13.21 18.72 -6.00
N GLY A 183 14.09 19.70 -6.20
CA GLY A 183 15.48 19.66 -5.71
C GLY A 183 15.57 19.51 -4.17
N LYS A 184 14.74 20.23 -3.42
CA LYS A 184 14.66 20.08 -1.95
C LYS A 184 14.06 18.75 -1.53
N LYS A 185 12.98 18.32 -2.18
CA LYS A 185 12.26 17.08 -1.86
C LYS A 185 13.07 15.82 -2.19
N VAL A 186 13.83 15.81 -3.29
CA VAL A 186 14.70 14.68 -3.61
C VAL A 186 15.84 14.55 -2.59
N ALA A 187 16.43 15.67 -2.13
CA ALA A 187 17.44 15.64 -1.07
C ALA A 187 16.85 15.12 0.26
N LYS A 188 15.62 15.52 0.60
CA LYS A 188 14.89 14.98 1.75
C LYS A 188 14.62 13.48 1.61
N LEU A 189 14.16 13.02 0.44
CA LEU A 189 13.94 11.61 0.17
C LEU A 189 15.23 10.79 0.29
N GLU A 190 16.35 11.31 -0.21
CA GLU A 190 17.68 10.70 -0.05
C GLU A 190 18.07 10.54 1.43
N ASP A 191 17.86 11.56 2.25
CA ASP A 191 18.17 11.54 3.68
C ASP A 191 17.28 10.57 4.46
N GLU A 192 15.96 10.62 4.27
CA GLU A 192 15.01 9.70 4.94
C GLU A 192 15.26 8.24 4.52
N THR A 193 15.61 8.00 3.25
CA THR A 193 15.96 6.65 2.76
C THR A 193 17.21 6.14 3.45
N LYS A 194 18.28 6.95 3.55
CA LYS A 194 19.51 6.56 4.27
C LYS A 194 19.26 6.28 5.74
N LYS A 195 18.46 7.12 6.41
CA LYS A 195 18.07 6.92 7.81
C LYS A 195 17.31 5.61 8.01
N ALA A 196 16.34 5.30 7.15
CA ALA A 196 15.56 4.07 7.22
C ALA A 196 16.41 2.82 6.98
N GLN A 197 17.36 2.87 6.03
CA GLN A 197 18.31 1.78 5.78
C GLN A 197 19.18 1.45 7.01
N GLY A 198 19.53 2.46 7.82
CA GLY A 198 20.34 2.28 9.02
C GLY A 198 19.63 1.66 10.23
N ILE A 199 18.31 1.42 10.14
CA ILE A 199 17.53 0.83 11.25
C ILE A 199 17.65 -0.70 11.23
N SER A 200 18.14 -1.28 12.32
CA SER A 200 18.32 -2.74 12.47
C SER A 200 17.04 -3.50 12.87
N ASP A 201 16.15 -2.85 13.61
CA ASP A 201 14.88 -3.46 14.02
C ASP A 201 13.89 -3.45 12.86
N VAL A 202 13.46 -4.65 12.44
CA VAL A 202 12.60 -4.85 11.26
C VAL A 202 11.27 -4.09 11.37
N ALA A 203 10.64 -4.07 12.55
CA ALA A 203 9.36 -3.39 12.73
C ALA A 203 9.51 -1.87 12.65
N LYS A 204 10.56 -1.31 13.28
CA LYS A 204 10.89 0.12 13.22
C LYS A 204 11.32 0.52 11.82
N GLN A 205 12.06 -0.33 11.11
CA GLN A 205 12.48 -0.08 9.74
C GLN A 205 11.25 -0.03 8.82
N GLY A 206 10.36 -1.01 8.89
CA GLY A 206 9.10 -1.00 8.15
C GLY A 206 8.27 0.25 8.41
N ALA A 207 8.16 0.67 9.68
CA ALA A 207 7.48 1.91 10.06
C ALA A 207 8.16 3.16 9.49
N ALA A 208 9.50 3.24 9.50
CA ALA A 208 10.23 4.36 8.92
C ALA A 208 10.00 4.47 7.40
N TYR A 209 10.00 3.36 6.67
CA TYR A 209 9.67 3.36 5.25
C TYR A 209 8.22 3.80 4.99
N ARG A 210 7.27 3.33 5.80
CA ARG A 210 5.84 3.72 5.70
C ARG A 210 5.61 5.19 6.04
N ASP A 211 6.23 5.71 7.10
CA ASP A 211 5.86 6.99 7.70
C ASP A 211 6.75 8.16 7.23
N LYS A 212 7.92 7.87 6.67
CA LYS A 212 8.91 8.88 6.24
C LYS A 212 9.25 8.76 4.76
N VAL A 213 9.72 7.60 4.32
CA VAL A 213 10.20 7.42 2.93
C VAL A 213 9.06 7.49 1.93
N PHE A 214 8.00 6.69 2.13
CA PHE A 214 6.85 6.66 1.22
C PHE A 214 6.18 8.05 1.08
N PRO A 215 5.88 8.79 2.17
CA PRO A 215 5.33 10.14 2.05
C PRO A 215 6.28 11.12 1.36
N ALA A 216 7.59 11.05 1.61
CA ALA A 216 8.56 11.90 0.92
C ALA A 216 8.62 11.60 -0.59
N MET A 217 8.47 10.33 -0.98
CA MET A 217 8.39 9.92 -2.38
C MET A 217 7.12 10.43 -3.06
N VAL A 218 5.96 10.33 -2.39
CA VAL A 218 4.68 10.88 -2.90
C VAL A 218 4.75 12.40 -3.04
N ASP A 219 5.33 13.09 -2.06
CA ASP A 219 5.50 14.55 -2.09
C ASP A 219 6.42 15.01 -3.23
N LEU A 220 7.52 14.29 -3.48
CA LEU A 220 8.40 14.53 -4.63
C LEU A 220 7.66 14.30 -5.96
N ARG A 221 6.90 13.20 -6.06
CA ARG A 221 6.12 12.88 -7.26
C ARG A 221 5.17 14.01 -7.63
N GLY A 222 4.55 14.69 -6.67
CA GLY A 222 3.66 15.81 -6.94
C GLY A 222 4.31 16.95 -7.75
N ASP A 223 5.61 17.23 -7.55
CA ASP A 223 6.31 18.22 -8.37
C ASP A 223 6.68 17.69 -9.76
N ILE A 224 7.02 16.41 -9.86
CA ILE A 224 7.34 15.78 -11.15
C ILE A 224 6.10 15.70 -12.03
N ASP A 225 4.96 15.28 -11.48
CA ASP A 225 3.67 15.23 -12.20
C ASP A 225 3.23 16.64 -12.64
N ALA A 226 3.52 17.67 -11.83
CA ALA A 226 3.26 19.06 -12.22
C ALA A 226 4.17 19.55 -13.35
N LEU A 227 5.45 19.17 -13.35
CA LEU A 227 6.38 19.45 -14.44
C LEU A 227 5.96 18.77 -15.74
N GLU A 228 5.52 17.51 -15.69
CA GLU A 228 5.01 16.77 -16.87
C GLU A 228 3.90 17.55 -17.59
N ALA A 229 2.98 18.16 -16.82
CA ALA A 229 1.82 18.85 -17.38
C ALA A 229 2.16 20.16 -18.13
N ILE A 230 3.31 20.77 -17.85
CA ILE A 230 3.69 22.09 -18.36
C ILE A 230 4.93 22.05 -19.27
N MET A 231 5.64 20.92 -19.31
CA MET A 231 6.82 20.75 -20.16
C MET A 231 6.44 20.26 -21.57
N PRO A 232 7.23 20.63 -22.60
CA PRO A 232 7.08 20.08 -23.94
C PRO A 232 7.30 18.57 -23.95
N ALA A 233 6.49 17.84 -24.72
CA ALA A 233 6.54 16.37 -24.80
C ALA A 233 7.86 15.84 -25.38
N ASP A 234 8.50 16.61 -26.26
CA ASP A 234 9.80 16.28 -26.86
C ASP A 234 10.98 16.43 -25.89
N LEU A 235 10.82 17.23 -24.83
CA LEU A 235 11.80 17.36 -23.76
C LEU A 235 11.51 16.43 -22.57
N TRP A 236 10.30 15.87 -22.48
CA TRP A 236 9.93 14.99 -21.37
C TRP A 236 10.63 13.63 -21.51
N PRO A 237 11.40 13.17 -20.50
CA PRO A 237 12.35 12.07 -20.69
C PRO A 237 11.74 10.67 -20.61
N VAL A 238 10.44 10.54 -20.36
CA VAL A 238 9.74 9.26 -20.20
C VAL A 238 8.39 9.28 -20.91
N PRO A 239 7.84 8.12 -21.33
CA PRO A 239 6.50 8.08 -21.89
C PRO A 239 5.46 8.57 -20.89
N THR A 240 4.48 9.35 -21.37
CA THR A 240 3.34 9.78 -20.55
C THR A 240 2.40 8.60 -20.27
N TYR A 241 1.49 8.76 -19.32
CA TYR A 241 0.45 7.75 -19.09
C TYR A 241 -0.40 7.47 -20.33
N SER A 242 -0.67 8.49 -21.16
CA SER A 242 -1.39 8.30 -22.43
C SER A 242 -0.60 7.41 -23.39
N ASP A 243 0.72 7.60 -23.45
CA ASP A 243 1.57 6.78 -24.29
C ASP A 243 1.61 5.33 -23.81
N LEU A 244 1.78 5.14 -22.50
CA LEU A 244 1.83 3.82 -21.89
C LEU A 244 0.54 3.01 -22.07
N LEU A 245 -0.61 3.69 -22.08
CA LEU A 245 -1.93 3.05 -22.12
C LEU A 245 -2.49 2.87 -23.53
N PHE A 246 -2.12 3.73 -24.48
CA PHE A 246 -2.78 3.79 -25.79
C PHE A 246 -1.84 3.78 -27.00
N ASN A 247 -0.54 4.09 -26.83
CA ASN A 247 0.38 4.30 -27.95
C ASN A 247 1.64 3.41 -27.94
N LEU A 248 1.77 2.49 -26.97
CA LEU A 248 2.84 1.48 -26.92
C LEU A 248 2.56 0.27 -27.82
#